data_AF-A0A974ND71-F1
#
_entry.id   AF-A0A974ND71-F1
#
_cell.length_a   1.000
_cell.length_b   1.000
_cell.length_c   1.000
_cell.angle_alpha   90.00
_cell.angle_beta   90.00
_cell.angle_gamma   90.00
#
_symmetry.space_group_name_H-M   'P 1'
#
loop_
_entity.id
_entity.type
_entity.pdbx_description
1 polymer ?
#
loop_
_entity_poly.entity_id
_entity_poly.type
_entity_poly.pdbx_seq_one_letter_code
_entity_poly.pdbx_strand_id
1 'polypeptide(L)'
;MSISKCINTVIASSLLVLLVGCTQNQGTKSNLVAHNALEQEISIETIWNDYKENFPEATSKWTQVEVVLTGTVKNIDSKELPSQQNKDKATVYYFVTLKDQVNTSCTGVIKMSNDVPNIERVTALKKGDVVTIKTKLYQPERFITGDIPKCSFLFDHGVIKPVEKITN
;
A
#
# COMPACT_ATOMS: atom_id res chain seq x y z
N MET A 1 53.22 13.54 2.06
CA MET A 1 52.96 14.14 3.38
C MET A 1 51.50 14.59 3.44
N SER A 2 50.64 13.82 4.08
CA SER A 2 49.53 14.29 4.91
C SER A 2 49.00 13.07 5.66
N ILE A 3 49.07 13.13 6.99
CA ILE A 3 48.78 12.04 7.93
C ILE A 3 47.31 12.20 8.31
N SER A 4 46.46 11.23 7.96
CA SER A 4 45.10 11.17 8.50
C SER A 4 45.09 10.26 9.72
N LYS A 5 44.76 10.86 10.87
CA LYS A 5 44.72 10.26 12.20
C LYS A 5 43.47 9.39 12.34
N CYS A 6 43.63 8.12 12.70
CA CYS A 6 42.56 7.34 13.33
C CYS A 6 42.72 7.44 14.86
N ILE A 7 41.74 8.03 15.55
CA ILE A 7 41.68 8.05 17.02
C ILE A 7 40.78 6.89 17.47
N ASN A 8 41.30 6.14 18.45
CA ASN A 8 40.72 4.97 19.11
C ASN A 8 39.32 5.18 19.70
N THR A 9 38.56 4.10 19.84
CA THR A 9 38.06 3.62 21.15
C THR A 9 37.59 2.17 21.00
N VAL A 10 38.22 1.25 21.75
CA VAL A 10 37.79 -0.14 21.93
C VAL A 10 37.03 -0.19 23.25
N ILE A 11 35.76 -0.58 23.22
CA ILE A 11 35.06 -1.08 24.41
C ILE A 11 34.75 -2.55 24.13
N ALA A 12 35.40 -3.40 24.91
CA ALA A 12 35.18 -4.84 24.90
C ALA A 12 33.97 -5.17 25.80
N SER A 13 32.97 -5.86 25.25
CA SER A 13 32.34 -7.02 25.90
C SER A 13 31.42 -7.75 24.93
N SER A 14 31.78 -9.01 24.70
CA SER A 14 30.92 -10.12 24.25
C SER A 14 30.49 -10.17 22.78
N LEU A 15 31.30 -10.93 22.02
CA LEU A 15 30.86 -11.91 21.03
C LEU A 15 30.32 -11.39 19.66
N LEU A 16 31.22 -11.05 18.73
CA LEU A 16 31.38 -11.74 17.43
C LEU A 16 32.57 -11.15 16.64
N VAL A 17 33.26 -12.02 15.91
CA VAL A 17 34.55 -11.81 15.23
C VAL A 17 34.47 -10.80 14.07
N LEU A 18 35.47 -9.92 14.00
CA LEU A 18 35.79 -9.01 12.90
C LEU A 18 36.26 -9.76 11.64
N LEU A 19 35.70 -9.43 10.48
CA LEU A 19 36.42 -9.50 9.20
C LEU A 19 36.68 -8.06 8.73
N VAL A 20 37.94 -7.64 8.83
CA VAL A 20 38.46 -6.43 8.20
C VAL A 20 38.85 -6.79 6.78
N GLY A 21 38.14 -6.25 5.79
CA GLY A 21 38.49 -6.31 4.38
C GLY A 21 38.78 -4.91 3.84
N CYS A 22 40.04 -4.56 3.67
CA CYS A 22 40.46 -3.44 2.82
C CYS A 22 40.73 -3.99 1.42
N THR A 23 39.84 -3.78 0.44
CA THR A 23 40.19 -3.90 -0.99
C THR A 23 39.35 -2.98 -1.88
N GLN A 24 40.06 -2.08 -2.54
CA GLN A 24 39.94 -1.54 -3.91
C GLN A 24 38.56 -1.47 -4.61
N ASN A 25 38.26 -0.23 -5.00
CA ASN A 25 37.36 0.21 -6.06
C ASN A 25 37.52 -0.62 -7.36
N GLN A 26 36.46 -1.30 -7.80
CA GLN A 26 36.03 -1.44 -9.21
C GLN A 26 34.77 -2.32 -9.32
N GLY A 27 33.74 -1.80 -9.99
CA GLY A 27 32.60 -2.58 -10.49
C GLY A 27 31.34 -2.50 -9.64
N THR A 28 30.46 -1.54 -9.96
CA THR A 28 29.05 -1.54 -9.59
C THR A 28 28.38 -2.83 -10.07
N LYS A 29 28.28 -3.81 -9.17
CA LYS A 29 27.27 -4.86 -9.22
C LYS A 29 26.26 -4.56 -8.13
N SER A 30 25.08 -4.15 -8.56
CA SER A 30 23.89 -3.95 -7.74
C SER A 30 23.69 -5.20 -6.89
N ASN A 31 23.99 -5.08 -5.60
CA ASN A 31 23.71 -6.12 -4.64
C ASN A 31 22.21 -6.02 -4.37
N LEU A 32 21.44 -6.91 -5.00
CA LEU A 32 20.05 -7.17 -4.64
C LEU A 32 20.03 -7.61 -3.18
N VAL A 33 19.95 -6.64 -2.28
CA VAL A 33 19.32 -6.85 -0.99
C VAL A 33 17.86 -7.11 -1.33
N ALA A 34 17.46 -8.38 -1.21
CA ALA A 34 16.06 -8.74 -1.13
C ALA A 34 15.48 -7.98 0.06
N HIS A 35 14.94 -6.79 -0.22
CA HIS A 35 14.05 -6.11 0.70
C HIS A 35 12.87 -7.07 0.87
N ASN A 36 12.81 -7.74 2.02
CA ASN A 36 11.53 -8.03 2.64
C ASN A 36 10.87 -6.67 2.81
N ALA A 37 10.15 -6.22 1.78
CA ALA A 37 9.35 -5.03 1.82
C ALA A 37 8.26 -5.33 2.85
N LEU A 38 8.48 -4.90 4.10
CA LEU A 38 7.40 -4.77 5.05
C LEU A 38 6.38 -3.90 4.36
N GLU A 39 5.26 -4.50 3.95
CA GLU A 39 4.18 -3.77 3.29
C GLU A 39 3.63 -2.79 4.33
N GLN A 40 4.10 -1.54 4.27
CA GLN A 40 3.77 -0.52 5.25
C GLN A 40 2.27 -0.20 5.17
N GLU A 41 1.61 -0.28 6.33
CA GLU A 41 0.23 0.15 6.46
C GLU A 41 0.15 1.68 6.35
N ILE A 42 -0.75 2.16 5.50
CA ILE A 42 -0.98 3.57 5.21
C ILE A 42 -2.43 3.89 5.53
N SER A 43 -2.68 5.06 6.13
CA SER A 43 -4.03 5.59 6.33
C SER A 43 -4.50 6.38 5.12
N ILE A 44 -5.81 6.42 4.90
CA ILE A 44 -6.40 7.28 3.86
C ILE A 44 -6.18 8.76 4.20
N GLU A 45 -6.10 9.10 5.50
CA GLU A 45 -5.74 10.46 5.94
C GLU A 45 -4.32 10.86 5.50
N THR A 46 -3.35 9.95 5.54
CA THR A 46 -1.99 10.21 5.05
C THR A 46 -2.02 10.61 3.57
N ILE A 47 -2.76 9.85 2.75
CA ILE A 47 -2.93 10.17 1.32
C ILE A 47 -3.57 11.55 1.18
N TRP A 48 -4.63 11.84 1.94
CA TRP A 48 -5.31 13.14 1.92
C TRP A 48 -4.40 14.31 2.28
N ASN A 49 -3.55 14.16 3.29
CA ASN A 49 -2.63 15.20 3.71
C ASN A 49 -1.62 15.51 2.60
N ASP A 50 -1.02 14.51 1.96
CA ASP A 50 -0.13 14.71 0.82
C ASP A 50 -0.84 15.46 -0.32
N TYR A 51 -2.10 15.10 -0.61
CA TYR A 51 -2.90 15.76 -1.66
C TYR A 51 -3.19 17.24 -1.36
N LYS A 52 -3.42 17.60 -0.08
CA LYS A 52 -3.59 19.00 0.33
C LYS A 52 -2.29 19.81 0.23
N GLU A 53 -1.15 19.17 0.45
CA GLU A 53 0.16 19.82 0.41
C GLU A 53 0.63 20.03 -1.04
N ASN A 54 0.60 18.99 -1.86
CA ASN A 54 1.06 19.04 -3.25
C ASN A 54 0.31 18.01 -4.11
N PHE A 55 -0.83 18.42 -4.69
CA PHE A 55 -1.69 17.55 -5.50
C PHE A 55 -0.94 16.81 -6.63
N PRO A 56 -0.13 17.46 -7.49
CA PRO A 56 0.62 16.77 -8.55
C PRO A 56 1.60 15.71 -8.03
N GLU A 57 2.33 16.02 -6.96
CA GLU A 57 3.31 15.09 -6.39
C GLU A 57 2.63 13.91 -5.69
N ALA A 58 1.60 14.18 -4.89
CA ALA A 58 0.79 13.14 -4.24
C ALA A 58 0.14 12.22 -5.27
N THR A 59 -0.39 12.79 -6.35
CA THR A 59 -0.90 12.04 -7.50
C THR A 59 0.16 11.10 -8.06
N SER A 60 1.35 11.62 -8.40
CA SER A 60 2.43 10.81 -8.96
C SER A 60 2.85 9.68 -8.01
N LYS A 61 3.00 9.99 -6.72
CA LYS A 61 3.38 9.05 -5.67
C LYS A 61 2.35 7.93 -5.52
N TRP A 62 1.11 8.27 -5.19
CA TRP A 62 0.11 7.31 -4.73
C TRP A 62 -0.50 6.47 -5.85
N THR A 63 -0.46 6.95 -7.09
CA THR A 63 -0.89 6.15 -8.26
C THR A 63 0.16 5.16 -8.75
N GLN A 64 1.39 5.22 -8.25
CA GLN A 64 2.47 4.32 -8.67
C GLN A 64 2.69 3.14 -7.70
N VAL A 65 2.36 3.32 -6.42
CA VAL A 65 2.63 2.34 -5.37
C VAL A 65 1.40 1.51 -5.00
N GLU A 66 1.62 0.25 -4.64
CA GLU A 66 0.62 -0.52 -3.89
C GLU A 66 0.69 -0.12 -2.41
N VAL A 67 -0.47 -0.01 -1.77
CA VAL A 67 -0.61 0.35 -0.37
C VAL A 67 -1.39 -0.71 0.38
N VAL A 68 -1.17 -0.79 1.68
CA VAL A 68 -1.97 -1.60 2.60
C VAL A 68 -2.81 -0.66 3.43
N LEU A 69 -4.13 -0.76 3.31
CA LEU A 69 -5.08 0.06 4.05
C LEU A 69 -5.80 -0.81 5.07
N THR A 70 -5.93 -0.33 6.31
CA THR A 70 -6.89 -0.90 7.27
C THR A 70 -8.06 0.05 7.44
N GLY A 71 -9.27 -0.49 7.44
CA GLY A 71 -10.48 0.31 7.56
C GLY A 71 -11.68 -0.49 8.05
N THR A 72 -12.69 0.24 8.51
CA THR A 72 -13.97 -0.36 8.91
C THR A 72 -14.94 -0.28 7.74
N VAL A 73 -15.53 -1.41 7.36
CA VAL A 73 -16.49 -1.50 6.25
C VAL A 73 -17.73 -0.67 6.59
N LYS A 74 -18.00 0.34 5.77
CA LYS A 74 -19.19 1.22 5.84
C LYS A 74 -20.33 0.68 5.00
N ASN A 75 -20.03 0.26 3.78
CA ASN A 75 -20.98 -0.25 2.80
C ASN A 75 -20.30 -1.20 1.82
N ILE A 76 -21.07 -2.12 1.24
CA ILE A 76 -20.63 -3.02 0.18
C ILE A 76 -21.70 -2.97 -0.90
N ASP A 77 -21.32 -2.49 -2.09
CA ASP A 77 -22.18 -2.53 -3.28
C ASP A 77 -21.59 -3.50 -4.29
N SER A 78 -22.43 -4.03 -5.18
CA SER A 78 -21.96 -4.80 -6.34
C SER A 78 -22.59 -4.29 -7.62
N LYS A 79 -21.85 -4.40 -8.72
CA LYS A 79 -22.32 -4.06 -10.05
C LYS A 79 -21.82 -5.08 -11.04
N GLU A 80 -22.75 -5.64 -11.80
CA GLU A 80 -22.44 -6.46 -12.95
C GLU A 80 -22.13 -5.54 -14.14
N LEU A 81 -20.95 -5.72 -14.73
CA LEU A 81 -20.51 -4.97 -15.90
C LEU A 81 -20.03 -5.95 -16.97
N PRO A 82 -20.16 -5.62 -18.27
CA PRO A 82 -19.51 -6.40 -19.31
C PRO A 82 -18.02 -6.55 -19.01
N SER A 83 -17.50 -7.76 -19.08
CA SER A 83 -16.09 -8.00 -18.84
C SER A 83 -15.27 -7.27 -19.90
N GLN A 84 -14.24 -6.56 -19.46
CA GLN A 84 -13.32 -5.89 -20.38
C GLN A 84 -12.46 -6.88 -21.17
N GLN A 85 -12.30 -8.11 -20.67
CA GLN A 85 -11.52 -9.16 -21.33
C GLN A 85 -12.37 -10.05 -22.24
N ASN A 86 -13.64 -10.25 -21.89
CA ASN A 86 -14.55 -11.07 -22.70
C ASN A 86 -15.95 -10.45 -22.71
N LYS A 87 -16.31 -9.80 -23.82
CA LYS A 87 -17.60 -9.08 -23.95
C LYS A 87 -18.83 -9.99 -23.83
N ASP A 88 -18.67 -11.29 -23.97
CA ASP A 88 -19.74 -12.30 -23.81
C ASP A 88 -19.88 -12.79 -22.37
N LYS A 89 -19.06 -12.28 -21.45
CA LYS A 89 -19.11 -12.59 -20.02
C LYS A 89 -19.31 -11.31 -19.22
N ALA A 90 -20.04 -11.44 -18.11
CA ALA A 90 -20.12 -10.38 -17.12
C ALA A 90 -19.04 -10.56 -16.04
N THR A 91 -18.44 -9.44 -15.63
CA THR A 91 -17.61 -9.36 -14.43
C THR A 91 -18.42 -8.65 -13.35
N VAL A 92 -18.53 -9.27 -12.18
CA VAL A 92 -19.15 -8.63 -11.02
C VAL A 92 -18.06 -7.87 -10.29
N TYR A 93 -18.23 -6.56 -10.20
CA TYR A 93 -17.39 -5.69 -9.40
C TYR A 93 -18.05 -5.42 -8.06
N TYR A 94 -17.30 -5.61 -6.99
CA TYR A 94 -17.66 -5.24 -5.63
C TYR A 94 -16.98 -3.91 -5.29
N PHE A 95 -17.73 -3.00 -4.69
CA PHE A 95 -17.29 -1.70 -4.24
C PHE A 95 -17.42 -1.66 -2.71
N VAL A 96 -16.29 -1.91 -2.03
CA VAL A 96 -16.24 -1.91 -0.56
C VAL A 96 -15.85 -0.51 -0.10
N THR A 97 -16.79 0.20 0.54
CA THR A 97 -16.50 1.51 1.14
C THR A 97 -15.97 1.30 2.55
N LEU A 98 -14.76 1.78 2.81
CA LEU A 98 -14.13 1.79 4.13
C LEU A 98 -14.19 3.19 4.74
N LYS A 99 -14.33 3.24 6.06
CA LYS A 99 -13.89 4.37 6.88
C LYS A 99 -12.45 4.13 7.28
N ASP A 100 -11.64 5.18 7.17
CA ASP A 100 -10.26 5.15 7.67
C ASP A 100 -10.24 4.93 9.20
N GLN A 101 -9.24 4.19 9.69
CA GLN A 101 -9.07 3.94 11.13
C GLN A 101 -8.58 5.16 11.89
N VAL A 102 -7.78 6.02 11.26
CA VAL A 102 -7.19 7.20 11.90
C VAL A 102 -8.19 8.35 11.88
N ASN A 103 -8.83 8.60 10.73
CA ASN A 103 -9.80 9.66 10.57
C ASN A 103 -11.09 9.17 9.90
N THR A 104 -12.11 8.89 10.69
CA THR A 104 -13.38 8.31 10.18
C THR A 104 -14.18 9.21 9.21
N SER A 105 -13.77 10.47 9.02
CA SER A 105 -14.31 11.35 7.95
C SER A 105 -13.71 11.04 6.58
N CYS A 106 -12.52 10.42 6.55
CA CYS A 106 -11.88 9.90 5.36
C CYS A 106 -12.49 8.56 4.95
N THR A 107 -12.77 8.42 3.65
CA THR A 107 -13.32 7.18 3.09
C THR A 107 -12.55 6.68 1.88
N GLY A 108 -12.44 5.36 1.76
CA GLY A 108 -11.85 4.70 0.60
C GLY A 108 -12.87 3.77 -0.02
N VAL A 109 -13.10 3.88 -1.32
CA VAL A 109 -13.90 2.89 -2.06
C VAL A 109 -12.92 1.95 -2.73
N ILE A 110 -12.97 0.67 -2.38
CA ILE A 110 -12.13 -0.35 -2.98
C ILE A 110 -12.94 -1.12 -4.01
N LYS A 111 -12.51 -1.04 -5.27
CA LYS A 111 -13.04 -1.85 -6.36
C LYS A 111 -12.31 -3.19 -6.39
N MET A 112 -13.09 -4.27 -6.38
CA MET A 112 -12.63 -5.65 -6.46
C MET A 112 -13.47 -6.39 -7.49
N SER A 113 -12.92 -7.33 -8.24
CA SER A 113 -13.65 -8.11 -9.22
C SER A 113 -13.78 -9.57 -8.79
N ASN A 114 -14.76 -10.28 -9.35
CA ASN A 114 -14.97 -11.71 -9.06
C ASN A 114 -13.93 -12.64 -9.70
N ASP A 115 -13.03 -12.11 -10.53
CA ASP A 115 -11.93 -12.83 -11.18
C ASP A 115 -10.61 -12.78 -10.38
N VAL A 116 -10.54 -12.05 -9.26
CA VAL A 116 -9.40 -12.09 -8.33
C VAL A 116 -9.59 -13.14 -7.23
N PRO A 117 -8.50 -13.74 -6.70
CA PRO A 117 -8.54 -14.91 -5.81
C PRO A 117 -9.07 -14.65 -4.38
N ASN A 118 -9.88 -13.62 -4.16
CA ASN A 118 -10.42 -13.23 -2.85
C ASN A 118 -11.96 -13.13 -2.80
N ILE A 119 -12.68 -13.57 -3.83
CA ILE A 119 -14.15 -13.38 -3.91
C ILE A 119 -14.93 -13.93 -2.71
N GLU A 120 -14.55 -15.09 -2.16
CA GLU A 120 -15.18 -15.67 -0.97
C GLU A 120 -15.04 -14.75 0.25
N ARG A 121 -13.90 -14.06 0.38
CA ARG A 121 -13.67 -13.10 1.48
C ARG A 121 -14.49 -11.84 1.27
N VAL A 122 -14.55 -11.35 0.04
CA VAL A 122 -15.30 -10.13 -0.30
C VAL A 122 -16.80 -10.32 -0.06
N THR A 123 -17.35 -11.45 -0.49
CA THR A 123 -18.77 -11.79 -0.33
C THR A 123 -19.15 -12.10 1.12
N ALA A 124 -18.18 -12.48 1.96
CA ALA A 124 -18.39 -12.67 3.39
C ALA A 124 -18.36 -11.38 4.22
N LEU A 125 -17.87 -10.26 3.66
CA LEU A 125 -17.77 -8.98 4.37
C LEU A 125 -19.15 -8.46 4.77
N LYS A 126 -19.17 -7.76 5.90
CA LYS A 126 -20.34 -7.08 6.44
C LYS A 126 -19.97 -5.67 6.90
N LYS A 127 -20.97 -4.79 6.95
CA LYS A 127 -20.82 -3.48 7.57
C LYS A 127 -20.36 -3.64 9.02
N GLY A 128 -19.33 -2.91 9.39
CA GLY A 128 -18.70 -2.97 10.71
C GLY A 128 -17.45 -3.85 10.78
N ASP A 129 -17.19 -4.69 9.77
CA ASP A 129 -15.97 -5.48 9.73
C ASP A 129 -14.74 -4.58 9.63
N VAL A 130 -13.69 -4.92 10.38
CA VAL A 130 -12.37 -4.31 10.22
C VAL A 130 -11.57 -5.19 9.27
N VAL A 131 -11.06 -4.59 8.20
CA VAL A 131 -10.35 -5.31 7.14
C VAL A 131 -9.04 -4.61 6.79
N THR A 132 -8.03 -5.41 6.48
CA THR A 132 -6.77 -4.94 5.90
C THR A 132 -6.74 -5.35 4.44
N ILE A 133 -6.52 -4.40 3.55
CA ILE A 133 -6.62 -4.57 2.10
C ILE A 133 -5.36 -4.04 1.44
N LYS A 134 -4.72 -4.88 0.62
CA LYS A 134 -3.69 -4.45 -0.32
C LYS A 134 -4.37 -3.93 -1.58
N THR A 135 -4.03 -2.72 -2.03
CA THR A 135 -4.72 -2.07 -3.15
C THR A 135 -3.85 -0.98 -3.77
N LYS A 136 -4.33 -0.34 -4.83
CA LYS A 136 -3.63 0.74 -5.51
C LYS A 136 -4.59 1.90 -5.79
N LEU A 137 -4.14 3.14 -5.60
CA LEU A 137 -4.97 4.31 -5.86
C LEU A 137 -5.36 4.33 -7.35
N TYR A 138 -6.65 4.46 -7.61
CA TYR A 138 -7.19 4.59 -8.95
C TYR A 138 -7.50 6.06 -9.22
N GLN A 139 -6.81 6.62 -10.20
CA GLN A 139 -7.10 7.97 -10.68
C GLN A 139 -7.72 7.88 -12.09
N PRO A 140 -9.02 8.18 -12.22
CA PRO A 140 -9.61 8.39 -13.54
C PRO A 140 -9.05 9.69 -14.13
N GLU A 141 -8.84 9.72 -15.45
CA GLU A 141 -8.40 10.92 -16.19
C GLU A 141 -9.25 12.18 -15.94
N ARG A 142 -10.47 12.01 -15.42
CA ARG A 142 -11.40 13.11 -15.10
C ARG A 142 -11.12 13.81 -13.77
N PHE A 143 -10.21 13.28 -12.94
CA PHE A 143 -9.82 13.88 -11.66
C PHE A 143 -8.51 14.69 -11.75
N ILE A 144 -8.08 15.05 -12.97
CA ILE A 144 -6.85 15.83 -13.23
C ILE A 144 -7.00 17.32 -12.84
N THR A 145 -8.18 17.77 -12.39
CA THR A 145 -8.46 19.20 -12.16
C THR A 145 -7.96 19.75 -10.82
N GLY A 146 -7.17 19.01 -10.04
CA GLY A 146 -6.51 19.52 -8.82
C GLY A 146 -7.38 19.62 -7.57
N ASP A 147 -8.72 19.63 -7.72
CA ASP A 147 -9.63 19.71 -6.58
C ASP A 147 -10.18 18.33 -6.19
N ILE A 148 -9.70 17.81 -5.05
CA ILE A 148 -10.36 16.73 -4.33
C ILE A 148 -11.17 17.37 -3.20
N PRO A 149 -12.51 17.54 -3.34
CA PRO A 149 -13.30 18.37 -2.44
C PRO A 149 -13.53 17.74 -1.05
N LYS A 150 -13.13 16.48 -0.86
CA LYS A 150 -13.33 15.72 0.38
C LYS A 150 -12.30 14.59 0.47
N CYS A 151 -11.97 14.16 1.69
CA CYS A 151 -11.13 13.00 1.92
C CYS A 151 -11.83 11.70 1.47
N SER A 152 -11.83 11.43 0.16
CA SER A 152 -12.55 10.32 -0.46
C SER A 152 -11.81 9.85 -1.70
N PHE A 153 -11.32 8.62 -1.67
CA PHE A 153 -10.49 8.06 -2.74
C PHE A 153 -11.08 6.76 -3.28
N LEU A 154 -10.82 6.49 -4.56
CA LEU A 154 -11.15 5.23 -5.21
C LEU A 154 -9.86 4.44 -5.41
N PHE A 155 -9.88 3.17 -5.06
CA PHE A 155 -8.78 2.25 -5.21
C PHE A 155 -9.23 1.07 -6.08
N ASP A 156 -8.31 0.49 -6.85
CA ASP A 156 -8.57 -0.69 -7.69
C ASP A 156 -7.68 -1.87 -7.27
N HIS A 157 -7.99 -3.04 -7.81
CA HIS A 157 -7.25 -4.28 -7.57
C HIS A 157 -7.15 -4.65 -6.08
N GLY A 158 -8.21 -4.41 -5.32
CA GLY A 158 -8.22 -4.70 -3.88
C GLY A 158 -8.12 -6.19 -3.56
N VAL A 159 -7.16 -6.56 -2.71
CA VAL A 159 -6.97 -7.90 -2.16
C VAL A 159 -7.08 -7.85 -0.64
N ILE A 160 -8.09 -8.51 -0.09
CA ILE A 160 -8.27 -8.64 1.36
C ILE A 160 -7.17 -9.54 1.90
N LYS A 161 -6.34 -9.00 2.79
CA LYS A 161 -5.30 -9.78 3.46
C LYS A 161 -5.92 -10.79 4.43
N PRO A 162 -5.32 -11.97 4.60
CA PRO A 162 -5.68 -12.86 5.69
C PRO A 162 -5.54 -12.14 7.04
N VAL A 163 -6.51 -12.33 7.93
CA VAL A 163 -6.28 -12.09 9.36
C VAL A 163 -5.19 -13.08 9.76
N GLU A 164 -4.01 -12.59 10.11
CA GLU A 164 -3.01 -13.42 10.74
C GLU A 164 -3.64 -13.98 12.02
N LYS A 165 -3.91 -15.30 12.02
CA LYS A 165 -4.30 -15.97 13.26
C LYS A 165 -3.06 -15.92 14.14
N ILE A 166 -3.13 -15.12 15.20
CA ILE A 166 -2.18 -15.22 16.30
C ILE A 166 -2.43 -16.59 16.95
N THR A 167 -1.67 -17.60 16.55
CA THR A 167 -1.54 -18.83 17.32
C THR A 167 -0.70 -18.49 18.54
N ASN A 168 -1.36 -18.35 19.69
CA ASN A 168 -0.71 -18.36 21.00
C ASN A 168 -0.11 -19.73 21.30
#